data_AF-A0A4Q5X2N4-F1
#
_entry.id   AF-A0A4Q5X2N4-F1
#
_cell.length_a   1.000
_cell.length_b   1.000
_cell.length_c   1.000
_cell.angle_alpha   90.00
_cell.angle_beta   90.00
_cell.angle_gamma   90.00
#
_symmetry.space_group_name_H-M   'P 1'
#
loop_
_entity.id
_entity.type
_entity.pdbx_description
1 polymer ?
#
loop_
_entity_poly.entity_id
_entity_poly.type
_entity_poly.pdbx_seq_one_letter_code
_entity_poly.pdbx_strand_id
1 'polypeptide(L)' 'MDPEPVTVRLTESTLERIAKIAAVMSERAGGITVKRGTIVRSAVERGLGLLEQELGISKKPKR' A
#
# COMPACT_ATOMS: atom_id res chain seq x y z
N MET A 1 1.79 22.12 9.58
CA MET A 1 2.77 21.95 8.48
C MET A 1 2.22 20.84 7.63
N ASP A 2 1.71 21.17 6.45
CA ASP A 2 1.18 20.17 5.53
C ASP A 2 2.35 19.30 5.01
N PRO A 3 2.18 17.98 4.92
CA PRO A 3 3.23 17.11 4.42
C PRO A 3 3.50 17.39 2.93
N GLU A 4 4.76 17.52 2.57
CA GLU A 4 5.17 17.70 1.17
C GLU A 4 4.82 16.45 0.32
N PRO A 5 4.43 16.62 -0.95
CA PRO A 5 4.11 15.50 -1.83
C PRO A 5 5.36 14.65 -2.08
N VAL A 6 5.25 13.33 -1.85
CA VAL A 6 6.33 12.37 -2.07
C VAL A 6 6.14 11.67 -3.41
N THR A 7 7.16 11.71 -4.28
CA THR A 7 7.21 10.95 -5.54
C THR A 7 8.33 9.92 -5.47
N VAL A 8 8.01 8.66 -5.76
CA VAL A 8 8.98 7.55 -5.77
C VAL A 8 9.01 6.86 -7.12
N ARG A 9 10.21 6.49 -7.58
CA ARG A 9 10.38 5.64 -8.75
C ARG A 9 10.31 4.17 -8.32
N LEU A 10 9.45 3.41 -8.97
CA LEU A 10 9.32 1.98 -8.74
C LEU A 10 10.11 1.20 -9.78
N THR A 11 10.74 0.11 -9.36
CA THR A 11 11.37 -0.82 -10.29
C THR A 11 10.33 -1.58 -11.11
N GLU A 12 10.72 -2.07 -12.28
CA GLU A 12 9.85 -2.88 -13.14
C GLU A 12 9.30 -4.10 -12.40
N SER A 13 10.17 -4.84 -11.69
CA SER A 13 9.75 -5.97 -10.84
C SER A 13 8.68 -5.57 -9.80
N THR A 14 8.76 -4.37 -9.23
CA THR A 14 7.74 -3.89 -8.28
C THR A 14 6.41 -3.60 -8.99
N LEU A 15 6.46 -3.00 -10.18
CA LEU A 15 5.27 -2.74 -10.99
C LEU A 15 4.56 -4.04 -11.40
N GLU A 16 5.32 -5.08 -11.77
CA GLU A 16 4.78 -6.41 -12.07
C GLU A 16 4.10 -7.03 -10.85
N ARG A 17 4.72 -6.93 -9.67
CA ARG A 17 4.11 -7.41 -8.41
C ARG A 17 2.79 -6.69 -8.12
N ILE A 18 2.76 -5.37 -8.30
CA ILE A 18 1.53 -4.57 -8.13
C ILE A 18 0.45 -5.03 -9.11
N ALA A 19 0.80 -5.27 -10.38
CA ALA A 19 -0.16 -5.73 -11.39
C ALA A 19 -0.75 -7.11 -11.04
N LYS A 20 0.09 -8.06 -10.61
CA LYS A 20 -0.36 -9.39 -10.15
C LYS A 20 -1.32 -9.31 -8.97
N ILE A 21 -1.00 -8.48 -7.97
CA ILE A 21 -1.88 -8.28 -6.80
C ILE A 21 -3.20 -7.64 -7.23
N ALA A 22 -3.16 -6.63 -8.10
CA ALA A 22 -4.36 -5.97 -8.60
C ALA A 22 -5.31 -6.96 -9.31
N ALA A 23 -4.78 -7.86 -10.14
CA ALA A 23 -5.56 -8.89 -10.82
C ALA A 23 -6.26 -9.81 -9.80
N VAL A 24 -5.50 -10.39 -8.86
CA VAL A 24 -6.05 -11.28 -7.83
C VAL A 24 -7.10 -10.59 -6.96
N MET A 25 -6.88 -9.33 -6.59
CA MET A 25 -7.86 -8.57 -5.82
C MET A 25 -9.12 -8.24 -6.63
N SER A 26 -8.98 -7.98 -7.93
CA SER A 26 -10.12 -7.71 -8.81
C SER A 26 -10.99 -8.95 -9.00
N GLU A 27 -10.38 -10.11 -9.16
CA GLU A 27 -11.08 -11.41 -9.20
C GLU A 27 -11.89 -11.63 -7.91
N ARG A 28 -11.25 -11.43 -6.75
CA ARG A 28 -11.90 -11.58 -5.45
C ARG A 28 -13.00 -10.56 -5.18
N ALA A 29 -12.91 -9.39 -5.78
CA ALA A 29 -13.92 -8.33 -5.68
C ALA A 29 -15.11 -8.54 -6.63
N GLY A 30 -15.29 -9.74 -7.21
CA GLY A 30 -16.39 -10.04 -8.13
C GLY A 30 -16.19 -9.40 -9.51
N GLY A 31 -14.94 -9.26 -9.96
CA GLY A 31 -14.60 -8.66 -11.26
C GLY A 31 -14.47 -7.14 -11.25
N ILE A 32 -14.63 -6.48 -10.09
CA ILE A 32 -14.40 -5.04 -9.97
C ILE A 32 -12.91 -4.75 -10.15
N THR A 33 -12.58 -3.91 -11.13
CA THR A 33 -11.19 -3.52 -11.39
C THR A 33 -10.61 -2.72 -10.24
N VAL A 34 -9.58 -3.27 -9.59
CA VAL A 34 -8.83 -2.57 -8.54
C VAL A 34 -7.72 -1.74 -9.17
N LYS A 35 -7.75 -0.42 -8.95
CA LYS A 35 -6.76 0.51 -9.48
C LYS A 35 -5.39 0.26 -8.85
N ARG A 36 -4.32 0.36 -9.64
CA ARG A 36 -2.92 0.23 -9.16
C ARG A 36 -2.61 1.16 -7.99
N GLY A 37 -3.11 2.40 -8.03
CA GLY A 37 -2.95 3.38 -6.94
C GLY A 37 -3.54 2.89 -5.61
N THR A 38 -4.66 2.17 -5.64
CA THR A 38 -5.26 1.55 -4.45
C THR A 38 -4.36 0.46 -3.85
N ILE A 39 -3.73 -0.35 -4.71
CA ILE A 39 -2.78 -1.37 -4.28
C ILE A 39 -1.54 -0.72 -3.65
N VAL A 40 -0.97 0.29 -4.32
CA VAL A 40 0.21 1.01 -3.81
C VAL A 40 -0.10 1.65 -2.46
N ARG A 41 -1.22 2.36 -2.33
CA ARG A 41 -1.65 2.97 -1.07
C ARG A 41 -1.76 1.92 0.05
N SER A 42 -2.46 0.82 -0.22
CA SER A 42 -2.64 -0.25 0.77
C SER A 42 -1.31 -0.89 1.20
N ALA A 43 -0.38 -1.05 0.26
CA ALA A 43 0.95 -1.58 0.55
C ALA A 43 1.76 -0.61 1.42
N VAL A 44 1.71 0.70 1.14
CA VAL A 44 2.38 1.73 1.95
C VAL A 44 1.78 1.77 3.35
N GLU A 45 0.46 1.83 3.50
CA GLU A 45 -0.20 1.88 4.82
C GLU A 45 0.16 0.65 5.68
N ARG A 46 0.19 -0.55 5.09
CA ARG A 46 0.61 -1.77 5.78
C ARG A 46 2.10 -1.75 6.15
N GLY A 47 2.96 -1.32 5.23
CA GLY A 47 4.40 -1.20 5.46
C GLY A 47 4.73 -0.20 6.56
N LEU A 48 4.05 0.95 6.57
CA LEU A 48 4.16 1.95 7.63
C LEU A 48 3.74 1.35 8.98
N GLY A 49 2.62 0.63 9.04
CA GLY A 49 2.19 -0.02 10.28
C GLY A 49 3.22 -1.03 10.83
N LEU A 50 3.87 -1.79 9.95
CA LEU A 50 4.95 -2.71 10.35
C LEU A 50 6.20 -1.94 10.84
N LEU A 51 6.62 -0.90 10.12
CA LEU A 51 7.74 -0.05 10.52
C LEU A 51 7.48 0.64 11.86
N GLU A 52 6.25 1.13 12.07
CA GLU A 52 5.86 1.74 13.34
C GLU A 52 5.93 0.75 14.51
N GLN A 53 5.61 -0.52 14.27
CA GLN A 53 5.74 -1.58 15.26
C GLN A 53 7.20 -1.92 15.55
N GLU A 54 8.02 -2.11 14.50
CA GLU A 54 9.46 -2.38 14.61
C GLU A 54 10.21 -1.26 15.36
N LEU A 55 9.83 -0.01 15.12
CA LEU A 55 10.42 1.16 15.75
C LEU A 55 9.79 1.51 17.10
N GLY A 56 8.76 0.78 17.54
CA GLY A 56 8.10 1.02 18.83
C GLY A 56 7.32 2.34 18.92
N ILE A 57 6.97 2.95 17.79
CA ILE A 57 6.22 4.23 17.72
C ILE A 57 4.71 4.04 17.46
N SER A 58 4.26 2.79 17.35
CA SER A 58 2.85 2.47 17.07
C SER A 58 1.93 3.08 18.14
N LYS A 59 1.10 4.04 17.72
CA LYS A 59 0.07 4.61 18.59
C LYS A 59 -0.97 3.53 18.87
N LYS A 60 -1.02 3.02 20.10
CA LYS A 60 -2.17 2.21 20.56
C LYS A 60 -3.46 2.99 20.22
N PRO A 61 -4.44 2.37 19.55
CA PRO A 61 -5.73 3.01 19.37
C PRO A 61 -6.28 3.35 20.76
N LYS A 62 -6.52 4.64 21.01
CA LYS A 62 -7.32 5.10 22.15
C LYS A 62 -8.71 4.49 21.96
N ARG A 63 -9.01 3.45 22.72
CA ARG A 63 -10.37 2.93 22.90
C ARG A 63 -11.25 4.00 23.54
#